data_AF-A0A5J5CM49-F1
#
_entry.id   AF-A0A5J5CM49-F1
#
_cell.length_a   1.000
_cell.length_b   1.000
_cell.length_c   1.000
_cell.angle_alpha   90.00
_cell.angle_beta   90.00
_cell.angle_gamma   90.00
#
_symmetry.space_group_name_H-M   'P 1'
#
loop_
_entity.id
_entity.type
_entity.pdbx_description
1 polymer ?
#
loop_
_entity_poly.entity_id
_entity_poly.type
_entity_poly.pdbx_seq_one_letter_code
_entity_poly.pdbx_strand_id
1 'polypeptide(L)'
;MSVISASETDGDTNASSTAGSIAGSSSDWSQYSGSLDAASYLSARLRRCRHGLMTMKKTLALLHLALVWIREPLTLSDLLRLVNEGHVPYVNAYEALPDEMKLEGKDALIFRVESVPSHRAVHKEAQTLILFLQLPAFPPISQQSLLHPALLSLRYLMDANLPDDLHPWVCRLMERAGMADGALHTFNRLSLPVLPLYDVQAAALVIVTMKLVFGLDDHTEWDLSNDAADQDDTGNLFSVRRWFRLVQTALISAQRRREQHVA
;
A
#
# COMPACT_ATOMS: atom_id res chain seq x y z
N MET A 1 -16.52 -68.84 -30.66
CA MET A 1 -16.10 -70.21 -30.31
C MET A 1 -16.82 -70.61 -29.03
N SER A 2 -17.15 -71.90 -28.88
CA SER A 2 -17.48 -72.60 -27.63
C SER A 2 -18.60 -72.06 -26.73
N VAL A 3 -19.04 -72.91 -25.80
CA VAL A 3 -20.26 -72.78 -24.98
C VAL A 3 -20.06 -73.50 -23.63
N ILE A 4 -20.95 -73.22 -22.66
CA ILE A 4 -21.39 -74.11 -21.54
C ILE A 4 -20.51 -74.22 -20.26
N SER A 5 -21.24 -74.41 -19.14
CA SER A 5 -20.84 -74.80 -17.76
C SER A 5 -20.15 -73.75 -16.86
N ALA A 6 -20.46 -73.63 -15.55
CA ALA A 6 -21.47 -74.27 -14.67
C ALA A 6 -21.93 -73.23 -13.59
N SER A 7 -23.06 -73.30 -12.84
CA SER A 7 -23.58 -74.36 -11.94
C SER A 7 -22.59 -74.68 -10.79
N GLU A 8 -22.89 -74.67 -9.49
CA GLU A 8 -24.14 -74.47 -8.67
C GLU A 8 -23.77 -73.62 -7.41
N THR A 9 -24.50 -73.41 -6.28
CA THR A 9 -25.66 -74.01 -5.58
C THR A 9 -26.47 -72.95 -4.79
N ASP A 10 -27.59 -73.36 -4.15
CA ASP A 10 -28.49 -72.50 -3.33
C ASP A 10 -28.00 -72.15 -1.91
N GLY A 11 -28.73 -71.25 -1.23
CA GLY A 11 -28.47 -70.82 0.16
C GLY A 11 -29.58 -70.00 0.84
N ASP A 12 -30.86 -70.24 0.54
CA ASP A 12 -32.00 -69.49 1.13
C ASP A 12 -32.29 -69.87 2.60
N THR A 13 -32.42 -68.88 3.51
CA THR A 13 -33.39 -68.94 4.63
C THR A 13 -33.63 -67.60 5.37
N ASN A 14 -34.84 -67.05 5.18
CA ASN A 14 -35.66 -66.29 6.14
C ASN A 14 -35.05 -65.21 7.07
N ALA A 15 -35.14 -63.98 6.59
CA ALA A 15 -36.00 -62.92 7.15
C ALA A 15 -36.03 -62.63 8.68
N SER A 16 -35.68 -61.38 9.02
CA SER A 16 -36.35 -60.62 10.08
C SER A 16 -36.48 -59.15 9.64
N SER A 17 -37.71 -58.61 9.70
CA SER A 17 -38.03 -57.27 9.20
C SER A 17 -38.01 -56.24 10.33
N THR A 18 -37.10 -55.25 10.26
CA THR A 18 -37.15 -54.05 11.11
C THR A 18 -37.01 -52.81 10.25
N ALA A 19 -38.11 -52.08 10.06
CA ALA A 19 -38.07 -50.75 9.45
C ALA A 19 -37.46 -49.77 10.46
N GLY A 20 -36.36 -49.11 10.09
CA GLY A 20 -35.58 -48.24 10.97
C GLY A 20 -35.08 -46.99 10.25
N SER A 21 -35.95 -45.99 10.18
CA SER A 21 -35.71 -44.57 9.89
C SER A 21 -34.37 -44.17 9.25
N ILE A 22 -34.41 -43.77 7.97
CA ILE A 22 -33.32 -42.99 7.35
C ILE A 22 -33.28 -41.60 8.00
N ALA A 23 -32.52 -41.45 9.06
CA ALA A 23 -32.12 -40.14 9.59
C ALA A 23 -31.03 -39.57 8.68
N GLY A 24 -31.24 -38.35 8.16
CA GLY A 24 -30.36 -37.75 7.16
C GLY A 24 -28.94 -37.53 7.68
N SER A 25 -27.93 -37.92 6.90
CA SER A 25 -26.52 -37.64 7.17
C SER A 25 -26.22 -36.15 6.94
N SER A 26 -26.54 -35.31 7.91
CA SER A 26 -26.11 -33.90 7.92
C SER A 26 -24.65 -33.82 8.35
N SER A 27 -23.75 -34.03 7.39
CA SER A 27 -22.31 -34.16 7.57
C SER A 27 -21.52 -33.06 6.85
N ASP A 28 -22.07 -31.84 6.80
CA ASP A 28 -21.62 -30.74 5.91
C ASP A 28 -20.84 -29.61 6.62
N TRP A 29 -20.33 -29.83 7.85
CA TRP A 29 -19.58 -28.82 8.62
C TRP A 29 -18.09 -29.14 8.84
N SER A 30 -17.53 -30.11 8.11
CA SER A 30 -16.15 -30.60 8.29
C SER A 30 -15.21 -30.37 7.09
N GLN A 31 -15.58 -29.51 6.13
CA GLN A 31 -14.77 -29.21 4.93
C GLN A 31 -14.26 -27.76 4.84
N TYR A 32 -14.06 -27.09 5.97
CA TYR A 32 -13.19 -25.90 6.01
C TYR A 32 -11.72 -26.33 5.84
N SER A 33 -11.31 -26.43 4.57
CA SER A 33 -9.97 -26.84 4.14
C SER A 33 -8.93 -25.75 4.44
N GLY A 34 -8.53 -25.64 5.72
CA GLY A 34 -7.48 -24.75 6.18
C GLY A 34 -6.13 -25.06 5.50
N SER A 35 -5.31 -24.04 5.28
CA SER A 35 -4.13 -24.19 4.42
C SER A 35 -3.10 -25.17 4.99
N LEU A 36 -2.56 -26.04 4.15
CA LEU A 36 -1.36 -26.84 4.49
C LEU A 36 -0.18 -25.95 4.88
N ASP A 37 -0.11 -24.73 4.33
CA ASP A 37 0.90 -23.72 4.65
C ASP A 37 0.60 -22.91 5.93
N ALA A 38 -0.54 -23.12 6.60
CA ALA A 38 -0.92 -22.40 7.82
C ALA A 38 0.13 -22.55 8.95
N ALA A 39 0.84 -23.69 9.00
CA ALA A 39 1.96 -23.91 9.91
C ALA A 39 3.25 -23.17 9.49
N SER A 40 3.41 -22.87 8.20
CA SER A 40 4.63 -22.25 7.64
C SER A 40 4.80 -20.79 8.09
N TYR A 41 3.70 -20.03 8.15
CA TYR A 41 3.66 -18.60 8.52
C TYR A 41 4.28 -18.31 9.89
N LEU A 42 4.14 -19.23 10.85
CA LEU A 42 4.69 -19.11 12.20
C LEU A 42 6.13 -19.63 12.35
N SER A 43 6.65 -20.36 11.36
CA SER A 43 7.92 -21.08 11.53
C SER A 43 9.15 -20.18 11.31
N ALA A 44 9.96 -19.99 12.35
CA ALA A 44 11.19 -19.20 12.26
C ALA A 44 12.19 -19.74 11.22
N ARG A 45 12.11 -21.05 10.90
CA ARG A 45 12.93 -21.74 9.91
C ARG A 45 12.73 -21.20 8.48
N LEU A 46 11.58 -20.57 8.19
CA LEU A 46 11.18 -20.15 6.84
C LEU A 46 11.29 -18.65 6.55
N ARG A 47 12.02 -17.85 7.36
CA ARG A 47 12.31 -16.44 7.03
C ARG A 47 12.92 -16.24 5.63
N ARG A 48 13.56 -17.26 5.06
CA ARG A 48 14.12 -17.27 3.70
C ARG A 48 13.06 -17.39 2.59
N CYS A 49 11.99 -18.15 2.78
CA CYS A 49 10.96 -18.36 1.74
C CYS A 49 9.77 -17.39 1.82
N ARG A 50 9.80 -16.40 2.74
CA ARG A 50 8.83 -15.29 2.83
C ARG A 50 8.61 -14.51 1.53
N HIS A 51 9.49 -14.67 0.55
CA HIS A 51 9.32 -14.14 -0.80
C HIS A 51 8.07 -14.70 -1.51
N GLY A 52 7.73 -15.99 -1.34
CA GLY A 52 6.59 -16.63 -2.02
C GLY A 52 5.24 -16.45 -1.33
N LEU A 53 5.18 -16.45 0.01
CA LEU A 53 3.92 -16.34 0.77
C LEU A 53 3.29 -14.94 0.67
N MET A 54 1.96 -14.86 0.64
CA MET A 54 1.24 -13.59 0.66
C MET A 54 1.18 -12.97 2.07
N THR A 55 1.01 -11.66 2.12
CA THR A 55 0.79 -10.87 3.35
C THR A 55 -0.04 -9.64 3.00
N MET A 56 -0.71 -9.01 3.96
CA MET A 56 -1.45 -7.76 3.73
C MET A 56 -0.55 -6.62 3.16
N LYS A 57 0.73 -6.55 3.54
CA LYS A 57 1.67 -5.59 2.92
C LYS A 57 1.89 -5.86 1.42
N LYS A 58 1.81 -7.13 1.00
CA LYS A 58 1.87 -7.51 -0.42
C LYS A 58 0.54 -7.24 -1.15
N THR A 59 -0.62 -7.40 -0.51
CA THR A 59 -1.89 -7.01 -1.15
C THR A 59 -1.96 -5.49 -1.35
N LEU A 60 -1.54 -4.70 -0.37
CA LEU A 60 -1.43 -3.23 -0.52
C LEU A 60 -0.39 -2.83 -1.57
N ALA A 61 0.72 -3.56 -1.67
CA ALA A 61 1.70 -3.36 -2.74
C ALA A 61 1.16 -3.75 -4.13
N LEU A 62 0.35 -4.82 -4.25
CA LEU A 62 -0.35 -5.15 -5.50
C LEU A 62 -1.33 -4.06 -5.92
N LEU A 63 -2.08 -3.47 -4.98
CA LEU A 63 -2.96 -2.33 -5.24
C LEU A 63 -2.15 -1.13 -5.78
N HIS A 64 -1.01 -0.80 -5.16
CA HIS A 64 -0.12 0.24 -5.66
C HIS A 64 0.40 -0.07 -7.08
N LEU A 65 0.85 -1.29 -7.36
CA LEU A 65 1.28 -1.71 -8.69
C LEU A 65 0.16 -1.60 -9.73
N ALA A 66 -1.06 -1.99 -9.37
CA ALA A 66 -2.23 -1.87 -10.23
C ALA A 66 -2.54 -0.40 -10.58
N LEU A 67 -2.53 0.50 -9.59
CA LEU A 67 -2.74 1.94 -9.80
C LEU A 67 -1.71 2.57 -10.74
N VAL A 68 -0.42 2.24 -10.57
CA VAL A 68 0.65 2.71 -11.47
C VAL A 68 0.50 2.10 -12.87
N TRP A 69 0.08 0.84 -12.99
CA TRP A 69 -0.14 0.17 -14.27
C TRP A 69 -1.26 0.83 -15.09
N ILE A 70 -2.38 1.19 -14.47
CA ILE A 70 -3.45 1.94 -15.15
C ILE A 70 -3.13 3.44 -15.34
N ARG A 71 -2.17 3.96 -14.55
CA ARG A 71 -1.66 5.34 -14.50
C ARG A 71 -2.62 6.35 -13.87
N GLU A 72 -3.41 5.90 -12.89
CA GLU A 72 -4.21 6.79 -12.04
C GLU A 72 -3.31 7.69 -11.17
N PRO A 73 -3.72 8.93 -10.82
CA PRO A 73 -2.94 9.84 -9.97
C PRO A 73 -2.92 9.47 -8.48
N LEU A 74 -3.52 8.33 -8.10
CA LEU A 74 -3.49 7.79 -6.73
C LEU A 74 -2.11 7.22 -6.43
N THR A 75 -1.27 8.04 -5.78
CA THR A 75 0.09 7.68 -5.38
C THR A 75 0.10 6.71 -4.19
N LEU A 76 1.27 6.15 -3.86
CA LEU A 76 1.42 5.31 -2.68
C LEU A 76 1.11 6.08 -1.38
N SER A 77 1.44 7.38 -1.32
CA SER A 77 1.05 8.26 -0.21
C SER A 77 -0.47 8.44 -0.12
N ASP A 78 -1.19 8.55 -1.25
CA ASP A 78 -2.66 8.61 -1.27
C ASP A 78 -3.28 7.29 -0.79
N LEU A 79 -2.77 6.15 -1.28
CA LEU A 79 -3.23 4.81 -0.87
C LEU A 79 -3.03 4.56 0.64
N LEU A 80 -1.91 5.02 1.20
CA LEU A 80 -1.66 4.94 2.65
C LEU A 80 -2.55 5.89 3.46
N ARG A 81 -2.87 7.07 2.92
CA ARG A 81 -3.87 7.97 3.51
C ARG A 81 -5.25 7.31 3.55
N LEU A 82 -5.71 6.70 2.46
CA LEU A 82 -6.98 5.96 2.39
C LEU A 82 -7.05 4.77 3.37
N VAL A 83 -5.94 4.07 3.59
CA VAL A 83 -5.85 3.04 4.65
C VAL A 83 -5.97 3.67 6.05
N ASN A 84 -5.28 4.79 6.31
CA ASN A 84 -5.32 5.48 7.60
C ASN A 84 -6.67 6.17 7.88
N GLU A 85 -7.45 6.46 6.85
CA GLU A 85 -8.80 7.03 6.92
C GLU A 85 -9.90 5.95 6.96
N GLY A 86 -9.53 4.65 6.98
CA GLY A 86 -10.46 3.53 7.03
C GLY A 86 -11.18 3.21 5.72
N HIS A 87 -10.92 3.96 4.64
CA HIS A 87 -11.50 3.74 3.32
C HIS A 87 -11.00 2.46 2.62
N VAL A 88 -9.84 1.93 3.04
CA VAL A 88 -9.30 0.65 2.57
C VAL A 88 -9.11 -0.29 3.78
N PRO A 89 -9.93 -1.36 3.91
CA PRO A 89 -9.80 -2.34 5.00
C PRO A 89 -8.41 -3.00 4.98
N TYR A 90 -7.65 -2.79 6.05
CA TYR A 90 -6.26 -3.21 6.14
C TYR A 90 -5.84 -3.48 7.59
N VAL A 91 -6.00 -2.48 8.48
CA VAL A 91 -5.88 -2.69 9.92
C VAL A 91 -7.07 -3.55 10.34
N ASN A 92 -6.81 -4.61 11.11
CA ASN A 92 -7.81 -5.62 11.51
C ASN A 92 -8.76 -6.09 10.39
N ALA A 93 -8.28 -6.24 9.15
CA ALA A 93 -9.12 -6.54 7.99
C ALA A 93 -10.02 -7.79 8.11
N TYR A 94 -9.72 -8.70 9.04
CA TYR A 94 -10.57 -9.85 9.37
C TYR A 94 -11.97 -9.47 9.91
N GLU A 95 -12.12 -8.27 10.48
CA GLU A 95 -13.39 -7.74 11.00
C GLU A 95 -14.34 -7.30 9.87
N ALA A 96 -13.78 -6.94 8.70
CA ALA A 96 -14.51 -6.54 7.51
C ALA A 96 -14.82 -7.71 6.54
N LEU A 97 -14.41 -8.94 6.87
CA LEU A 97 -14.77 -10.13 6.08
C LEU A 97 -16.21 -10.57 6.41
N PRO A 98 -17.03 -10.95 5.41
CA PRO A 98 -18.33 -11.56 5.65
C PRO A 98 -18.17 -12.91 6.34
N ASP A 99 -19.20 -13.37 7.05
CA ASP A 99 -19.11 -14.56 7.93
C ASP A 99 -18.67 -15.82 7.19
N GLU A 100 -19.07 -16.00 5.93
CA GLU A 100 -18.70 -17.12 5.06
C GLU A 100 -17.21 -17.11 4.64
N MET A 101 -16.52 -15.97 4.81
CA MET A 101 -15.10 -15.79 4.51
C MET A 101 -14.22 -15.63 5.76
N LYS A 102 -14.79 -15.74 6.97
CA LYS A 102 -13.99 -15.63 8.21
C LYS A 102 -13.09 -16.85 8.36
N LEU A 103 -11.79 -16.60 8.21
CA LEU A 103 -10.75 -17.62 8.35
C LEU A 103 -10.54 -17.97 9.83
N GLU A 104 -10.41 -19.26 10.11
CA GLU A 104 -10.04 -19.76 11.43
C GLU A 104 -8.55 -20.12 11.55
N GLY A 105 -8.11 -20.42 12.77
CA GLY A 105 -6.75 -20.91 13.03
C GLY A 105 -5.64 -19.91 12.70
N LYS A 106 -4.62 -20.38 11.98
CA LYS A 106 -3.37 -19.60 11.77
C LYS A 106 -3.42 -18.69 10.54
N ASP A 107 -4.22 -19.01 9.53
CA ASP A 107 -4.35 -18.16 8.33
C ASP A 107 -5.07 -16.84 8.65
N ALA A 108 -5.96 -16.85 9.65
CA ALA A 108 -6.56 -15.65 10.24
C ALA A 108 -5.53 -14.60 10.70
N LEU A 109 -4.35 -15.03 11.14
CA LEU A 109 -3.27 -14.15 11.62
C LEU A 109 -2.66 -13.29 10.50
N ILE A 110 -2.89 -13.64 9.22
CA ILE A 110 -2.43 -12.84 8.07
C ILE A 110 -3.20 -11.51 8.01
N PHE A 111 -4.47 -11.52 8.43
CA PHE A 111 -5.41 -10.39 8.37
C PHE A 111 -5.47 -9.58 9.68
N ARG A 112 -4.81 -10.06 10.75
CA ARG A 112 -4.62 -9.34 12.01
C ARG A 112 -3.39 -8.43 11.89
N VAL A 113 -3.61 -7.25 11.31
CA VAL A 113 -2.58 -6.21 11.18
C VAL A 113 -2.90 -5.04 12.09
N GLU A 114 -2.02 -4.77 13.04
CA GLU A 114 -2.21 -3.77 14.11
C GLU A 114 -1.81 -2.34 13.69
N SER A 115 -1.14 -2.17 12.54
CA SER A 115 -0.59 -0.86 12.13
C SER A 115 -0.42 -0.70 10.63
N VAL A 116 -0.58 0.54 10.16
CA VAL A 116 -0.36 0.94 8.76
C VAL A 116 1.15 0.86 8.42
N PRO A 117 1.55 0.21 7.32
CA PRO A 117 2.95 0.07 6.94
C PRO A 117 3.53 1.39 6.41
N SER A 118 4.82 1.64 6.63
CA SER A 118 5.48 2.81 6.07
C SER A 118 5.60 2.72 4.54
N HIS A 119 5.57 3.88 3.87
CA HIS A 119 5.73 4.04 2.41
C HIS A 119 6.89 3.21 1.83
N ARG A 120 8.09 3.36 2.41
CA ARG A 120 9.30 2.59 2.05
C ARG A 120 9.13 1.07 2.19
N ALA A 121 8.31 0.60 3.13
CA ALA A 121 8.05 -0.83 3.30
C ALA A 121 7.13 -1.38 2.19
N VAL A 122 6.06 -0.66 1.85
CA VAL A 122 5.13 -1.06 0.77
C VAL A 122 5.81 -0.97 -0.60
N HIS A 123 6.55 0.11 -0.88
CA HIS A 123 7.32 0.25 -2.12
C HIS A 123 8.35 -0.87 -2.29
N LYS A 124 9.02 -1.30 -1.21
CA LYS A 124 9.93 -2.45 -1.25
C LYS A 124 9.22 -3.77 -1.55
N GLU A 125 8.04 -4.02 -0.99
CA GLU A 125 7.24 -5.21 -1.35
C GLU A 125 6.75 -5.13 -2.80
N ALA A 126 6.37 -3.94 -3.30
CA ALA A 126 5.98 -3.71 -4.69
C ALA A 126 7.14 -3.99 -5.68
N GLN A 127 8.32 -3.44 -5.40
CA GLN A 127 9.56 -3.75 -6.12
C GLN A 127 9.91 -5.25 -6.09
N THR A 128 9.62 -5.94 -4.99
CA THR A 128 9.82 -7.39 -4.85
C THR A 128 8.82 -8.18 -5.68
N LEU A 129 7.54 -7.76 -5.69
CA LEU A 129 6.45 -8.38 -6.46
C LEU A 129 6.65 -8.23 -7.97
N ILE A 130 7.10 -7.08 -8.46
CA ILE A 130 7.48 -6.87 -9.88
C ILE A 130 8.45 -7.96 -10.35
N LEU A 131 9.51 -8.21 -9.56
CA LEU A 131 10.55 -9.17 -9.88
C LEU A 131 10.06 -10.63 -9.74
N PHE A 132 9.24 -10.92 -8.73
CA PHE A 132 8.69 -12.25 -8.47
C PHE A 132 7.66 -12.68 -9.52
N LEU A 133 6.73 -11.78 -9.87
CA LEU A 133 5.70 -11.99 -10.90
C LEU A 133 6.25 -11.82 -12.33
N GLN A 134 7.50 -11.38 -12.47
CA GLN A 134 8.17 -11.09 -13.74
C GLN A 134 7.38 -10.13 -14.64
N LEU A 135 6.80 -9.08 -14.04
CA LEU A 135 5.96 -8.13 -14.77
C LEU A 135 6.72 -7.48 -15.94
N PRO A 136 6.06 -7.24 -17.09
CA PRO A 136 6.66 -6.55 -18.23
C PRO A 136 6.91 -5.07 -17.91
N ALA A 137 7.48 -4.33 -18.87
CA ALA A 137 7.50 -2.87 -18.79
C ALA A 137 6.08 -2.31 -18.66
N PHE A 138 5.93 -1.27 -17.84
CA PHE A 138 4.62 -0.67 -17.55
C PHE A 138 4.18 0.27 -18.71
N PRO A 139 2.87 0.56 -18.85
CA PRO A 139 2.40 1.52 -19.83
C PRO A 139 3.08 2.90 -19.66
N PRO A 140 3.50 3.56 -20.74
CA PRO A 140 4.35 4.74 -20.66
C PRO A 140 3.67 5.92 -19.96
N ILE A 141 4.43 6.56 -19.07
CA ILE A 141 4.03 7.75 -18.32
C ILE A 141 4.60 8.97 -19.05
N SER A 142 3.83 9.46 -20.02
CA SER A 142 4.11 10.70 -20.74
C SER A 142 3.83 11.93 -19.87
N GLN A 143 4.26 13.11 -20.32
CA GLN A 143 4.00 14.40 -19.66
C GLN A 143 2.50 14.74 -19.50
N GLN A 144 1.61 14.05 -20.23
CA GLN A 144 0.15 14.17 -20.12
C GLN A 144 -0.48 13.21 -19.09
N SER A 145 0.30 12.26 -18.57
CA SER A 145 -0.17 11.33 -17.53
C SER A 145 -0.31 12.06 -16.19
N LEU A 146 -1.45 11.93 -15.51
CA LEU A 146 -1.67 12.58 -14.21
C LEU A 146 -0.70 12.08 -13.11
N LEU A 147 -0.10 10.90 -13.32
CA LEU A 147 0.95 10.32 -12.46
C LEU A 147 2.37 10.84 -12.79
N HIS A 148 2.54 11.63 -13.86
CA HIS A 148 3.82 12.25 -14.20
C HIS A 148 4.20 13.33 -13.15
N PRO A 149 5.45 13.41 -12.65
CA PRO A 149 5.82 14.34 -11.59
C PRO A 149 5.48 15.82 -11.87
N ALA A 150 5.48 16.23 -13.15
CA ALA A 150 5.05 17.58 -13.54
C ALA A 150 3.54 17.85 -13.37
N LEU A 151 2.65 16.86 -13.44
CA LEU A 151 1.22 17.06 -13.19
C LEU A 151 0.86 16.78 -11.72
N LEU A 152 1.55 15.82 -11.08
CA LEU A 152 1.48 15.63 -9.62
C LEU A 152 1.94 16.86 -8.84
N SER A 153 2.95 17.60 -9.32
CA SER A 153 3.41 18.82 -8.65
C SER A 153 2.35 19.91 -8.62
N LEU A 154 1.54 20.06 -9.69
CA LEU A 154 0.41 20.98 -9.69
C LEU A 154 -0.64 20.60 -8.63
N ARG A 155 -0.94 19.30 -8.49
CA ARG A 155 -1.79 18.80 -7.41
C ARG A 155 -1.20 19.15 -6.03
N TYR A 156 0.10 18.94 -5.83
CA TYR A 156 0.75 19.24 -4.55
C TYR A 156 0.92 20.73 -4.26
N LEU A 157 0.98 21.61 -5.27
CA LEU A 157 0.85 23.05 -5.06
C LEU A 157 -0.56 23.39 -4.53
N MET A 158 -1.61 22.84 -5.13
CA MET A 158 -3.00 23.03 -4.65
C MET A 158 -3.22 22.44 -3.24
N ASP A 159 -2.82 21.18 -3.01
CA ASP A 159 -2.96 20.48 -1.72
C ASP A 159 -2.22 21.20 -0.57
N ALA A 160 -1.12 21.90 -0.88
CA ALA A 160 -0.33 22.68 0.07
C ALA A 160 -0.76 24.17 0.15
N ASN A 161 -1.75 24.61 -0.63
CA ASN A 161 -2.17 26.00 -0.78
C ASN A 161 -0.98 26.94 -1.16
N LEU A 162 -0.16 26.49 -2.11
CA LEU A 162 0.93 27.26 -2.71
C LEU A 162 0.50 27.83 -4.08
N PRO A 163 1.10 28.94 -4.54
CA PRO A 163 0.78 29.52 -5.85
C PRO A 163 1.04 28.57 -7.02
N ASP A 164 0.12 28.54 -7.99
CA ASP A 164 0.24 27.82 -9.25
C ASP A 164 1.27 28.44 -10.20
N ASP A 165 1.59 29.73 -10.05
CA ASP A 165 2.74 30.43 -10.64
C ASP A 165 4.09 29.73 -10.43
N LEU A 166 4.18 28.80 -9.47
CA LEU A 166 5.37 27.97 -9.22
C LEU A 166 5.50 26.79 -10.18
N HIS A 167 4.42 26.35 -10.81
CA HIS A 167 4.39 25.21 -11.72
C HIS A 167 5.30 25.39 -12.96
N PRO A 168 5.32 26.56 -13.65
CA PRO A 168 6.30 26.84 -14.70
C PRO A 168 7.77 26.76 -14.24
N TRP A 169 8.05 27.05 -12.97
CA TRP A 169 9.40 26.90 -12.40
C TRP A 169 9.73 25.44 -12.08
N VAL A 170 8.76 24.64 -11.61
CA VAL A 170 8.89 23.18 -11.45
C VAL A 170 9.20 22.51 -12.79
N CYS A 171 8.48 22.87 -13.87
CA CYS A 171 8.74 22.33 -15.20
C CYS A 171 10.15 22.69 -15.70
N ARG A 172 10.57 23.96 -15.58
CA ARG A 172 11.93 24.39 -15.96
C ARG A 172 13.03 23.73 -15.12
N LEU A 173 12.77 23.43 -13.84
CA LEU A 173 13.69 22.67 -12.99
C LEU A 173 13.80 21.22 -13.46
N MET A 174 12.67 20.56 -13.71
CA MET A 174 12.60 19.17 -14.19
C MET A 174 13.32 19.00 -15.54
N GLU A 175 13.15 19.94 -16.47
CA GLU A 175 13.91 20.00 -17.74
C GLU A 175 15.42 20.09 -17.49
N ARG A 176 15.86 21.06 -16.67
CA ARG A 176 17.29 21.28 -16.37
C ARG A 176 17.93 20.14 -15.57
N ALA A 177 17.16 19.41 -14.78
CA ALA A 177 17.58 18.21 -14.07
C ALA A 177 17.65 16.96 -14.98
N GLY A 178 17.31 17.07 -16.26
CA GLY A 178 17.22 15.93 -17.18
C GLY A 178 16.01 15.01 -16.93
N MET A 179 15.10 15.38 -16.02
CA MET A 179 13.94 14.59 -15.62
C MET A 179 12.73 14.74 -16.56
N ALA A 180 12.83 15.47 -17.68
CA ALA A 180 11.72 15.64 -18.61
C ALA A 180 11.40 14.42 -19.50
N ASP A 181 12.28 13.41 -19.51
CA ASP A 181 12.10 12.16 -20.26
C ASP A 181 11.17 11.17 -19.54
N GLY A 182 10.06 10.81 -20.20
CA GLY A 182 9.10 9.82 -19.70
C GLY A 182 9.67 8.41 -19.53
N ALA A 183 10.83 8.08 -20.12
CA ALA A 183 11.53 6.83 -19.85
C ALA A 183 12.07 6.75 -18.40
N LEU A 184 12.39 7.89 -17.78
CA LEU A 184 12.78 7.97 -16.36
C LEU A 184 11.58 7.82 -15.40
N HIS A 185 10.37 7.97 -15.93
CA HIS A 185 9.12 7.83 -15.21
C HIS A 185 8.37 6.53 -15.53
N THR A 186 8.90 5.66 -16.40
CA THR A 186 8.25 4.41 -16.80
C THR A 186 9.06 3.21 -16.32
N PHE A 187 8.50 2.37 -15.44
CA PHE A 187 9.17 1.13 -15.05
C PHE A 187 9.42 0.24 -16.26
N ASN A 188 10.68 -0.14 -16.47
CA ASN A 188 11.10 -1.06 -17.53
C ASN A 188 12.30 -1.87 -17.04
N ARG A 189 12.12 -3.20 -16.92
CA ARG A 189 13.13 -4.14 -16.42
C ARG A 189 14.51 -4.05 -17.12
N LEU A 190 14.58 -3.52 -18.35
CA LEU A 190 15.83 -3.37 -19.10
C LEU A 190 16.53 -2.00 -18.91
N SER A 191 15.77 -0.89 -18.86
CA SER A 191 16.33 0.47 -18.81
C SER A 191 16.20 1.15 -17.44
N LEU A 192 15.14 0.85 -16.70
CA LEU A 192 14.85 1.39 -15.37
C LEU A 192 14.26 0.27 -14.48
N PRO A 193 15.11 -0.59 -13.88
CA PRO A 193 14.68 -1.76 -13.12
C PRO A 193 14.14 -1.44 -11.72
N VAL A 194 13.88 -0.16 -11.41
CA VAL A 194 13.35 0.32 -10.12
C VAL A 194 12.04 1.07 -10.37
N LEU A 195 11.00 0.75 -9.62
CA LEU A 195 9.72 1.44 -9.65
C LEU A 195 9.88 2.91 -9.19
N PRO A 196 9.54 3.92 -10.01
CA PRO A 196 9.67 5.32 -9.60
C PRO A 196 8.82 5.68 -8.37
N LEU A 197 9.28 6.70 -7.64
CA LEU A 197 8.64 7.24 -6.44
C LEU A 197 7.94 8.56 -6.79
N TYR A 198 6.88 8.50 -7.60
CA TYR A 198 6.25 9.66 -8.24
C TYR A 198 5.83 10.77 -7.26
N ASP A 199 5.32 10.39 -6.09
CA ASP A 199 4.97 11.31 -5.00
C ASP A 199 6.21 11.99 -4.41
N VAL A 200 7.24 11.21 -4.05
CA VAL A 200 8.51 11.76 -3.54
C VAL A 200 9.19 12.67 -4.58
N GLN A 201 9.15 12.31 -5.87
CA GLN A 201 9.69 13.11 -6.96
C GLN A 201 8.95 14.44 -7.13
N ALA A 202 7.61 14.41 -7.16
CA ALA A 202 6.79 15.62 -7.28
C ALA A 202 6.96 16.56 -6.08
N ALA A 203 6.98 16.02 -4.85
CA ALA A 203 7.21 16.80 -3.65
C ALA A 203 8.63 17.40 -3.60
N ALA A 204 9.66 16.63 -3.97
CA ALA A 204 11.03 17.12 -4.04
C ALA A 204 11.19 18.23 -5.08
N LEU A 205 10.55 18.12 -6.25
CA LEU A 205 10.55 19.17 -7.28
C LEU A 205 9.91 20.48 -6.78
N VAL A 206 8.79 20.42 -6.07
CA VAL A 206 8.15 21.59 -5.46
C VAL A 206 9.08 22.23 -4.41
N ILE A 207 9.66 21.44 -3.50
CA ILE A 207 10.56 21.92 -2.45
C ILE A 207 11.82 22.57 -3.05
N VAL A 208 12.50 21.91 -3.98
CA VAL A 208 13.71 22.46 -4.61
C VAL A 208 13.39 23.71 -5.45
N THR A 209 12.24 23.74 -6.14
CA THR A 209 11.77 24.96 -6.81
C THR A 209 11.57 26.10 -5.82
N MET A 210 10.94 25.84 -4.66
CA MET A 210 10.75 26.87 -3.64
C MET A 210 12.07 27.40 -3.09
N LYS A 211 13.04 26.51 -2.81
CA LYS A 211 14.38 26.93 -2.39
C LYS A 211 15.08 27.81 -3.42
N LEU A 212 15.00 27.44 -4.70
CA LEU A 212 15.62 28.21 -5.79
C LEU A 212 14.93 29.55 -6.08
N VAL A 213 13.61 29.64 -5.92
CA VAL A 213 12.83 30.88 -6.17
C VAL A 213 13.00 31.90 -5.03
N PHE A 214 13.05 31.45 -3.78
CA PHE A 214 13.21 32.35 -2.61
C PHE A 214 14.64 32.46 -2.08
N GLY A 215 15.61 31.74 -2.67
CA GLY A 215 17.01 31.77 -2.24
C GLY A 215 17.28 31.06 -0.90
N LEU A 216 16.43 30.11 -0.52
CA LEU A 216 16.49 29.42 0.78
C LEU A 216 17.71 28.51 0.85
N ASP A 217 18.44 28.56 1.96
CA ASP A 217 19.69 27.82 2.19
C ASP A 217 19.65 26.89 3.42
N ASP A 218 18.54 26.87 4.18
CA ASP A 218 18.38 26.19 5.49
C ASP A 218 19.27 26.75 6.62
N HIS A 219 19.85 27.94 6.44
CA HIS A 219 20.69 28.61 7.43
C HIS A 219 20.18 30.01 7.76
N THR A 220 20.10 30.89 6.75
CA THR A 220 19.70 32.29 6.90
C THR A 220 18.33 32.47 7.54
N GLU A 221 17.39 31.56 7.28
CA GLU A 221 16.02 31.63 7.81
C GLU A 221 15.98 31.28 9.31
N TRP A 222 16.94 30.48 9.79
CA TRP A 222 17.10 30.13 11.21
C TRP A 222 17.88 31.20 11.98
N ASP A 223 18.92 31.76 11.38
CA ASP A 223 19.73 32.81 11.99
C ASP A 223 18.90 34.09 12.18
N LEU A 224 18.21 34.55 11.12
CA LEU A 224 17.23 35.65 11.22
C LEU A 224 16.11 35.36 12.23
N SER A 225 15.73 34.08 12.40
CA SER A 225 14.73 33.66 13.39
C SER A 225 15.22 33.64 14.84
N ASN A 226 16.54 33.68 15.06
CA ASN A 226 17.15 33.84 16.37
C ASN A 226 17.31 35.34 16.69
N ASP A 227 17.84 36.14 15.77
CA ASP A 227 17.92 37.60 15.90
C ASP A 227 16.53 38.22 16.18
N ALA A 228 15.50 37.74 15.47
CA ALA A 228 14.10 38.12 15.70
C ALA A 228 13.56 37.74 17.09
N ALA A 229 14.10 36.71 17.73
CA ALA A 229 13.68 36.26 19.06
C ALA A 229 14.35 37.03 20.19
N ASP A 230 15.54 37.60 19.94
CA ASP A 230 16.32 38.36 20.93
C ASP A 230 16.04 39.88 20.87
N GLN A 231 15.38 40.39 19.82
CA GLN A 231 15.13 41.83 19.61
C GLN A 231 13.66 42.29 19.69
N ASP A 232 12.67 41.40 19.58
CA ASP A 232 11.28 41.81 19.31
C ASP A 232 10.26 41.46 20.41
N ASP A 233 10.27 42.24 21.50
CA ASP A 233 9.18 42.29 22.51
C ASP A 233 7.82 42.69 21.90
N THR A 234 7.81 43.35 20.73
CA THR A 234 6.58 43.77 20.02
C THR A 234 5.90 42.65 19.24
N GLY A 235 6.63 41.60 18.85
CA GLY A 235 6.11 40.45 18.10
C GLY A 235 5.65 40.72 16.66
N ASN A 236 6.21 41.73 16.00
CA ASN A 236 5.93 42.08 14.60
C ASN A 236 6.78 41.28 13.60
N LEU A 237 7.93 40.73 13.99
CA LEU A 237 8.85 40.03 13.08
C LEU A 237 8.53 38.53 12.99
N PHE A 238 8.58 37.99 11.76
CA PHE A 238 8.29 36.58 11.52
C PHE A 238 9.49 35.69 11.88
N SER A 239 9.42 35.01 13.03
CA SER A 239 10.37 33.96 13.41
C SER A 239 9.86 32.59 12.93
N VAL A 240 10.56 31.99 11.95
CA VAL A 240 10.36 30.60 11.49
C VAL A 240 10.42 29.64 12.67
N ARG A 241 11.36 29.88 13.60
CA ARG A 241 11.53 29.09 14.83
C ARG A 241 10.34 29.19 15.80
N ARG A 242 9.56 30.28 15.76
CA ARG A 242 8.29 30.41 16.51
C ARG A 242 7.14 29.72 15.75
N TRP A 243 7.01 29.99 14.45
CA TRP A 243 6.00 29.38 13.58
C TRP A 243 6.09 27.85 13.58
N PHE A 244 7.29 27.29 13.38
CA PHE A 244 7.53 25.84 13.38
C PHE A 244 7.10 25.18 14.69
N ARG A 245 7.45 25.77 15.85
CA ARG A 245 7.02 25.25 17.17
C ARG A 245 5.50 25.25 17.32
N LEU A 246 4.81 26.30 16.87
CA LEU A 246 3.35 26.39 16.92
C LEU A 246 2.69 25.34 15.99
N VAL A 247 3.15 25.24 14.74
CA VAL A 247 2.65 24.27 13.75
C VAL A 247 2.93 22.83 14.20
N GLN A 248 4.13 22.54 14.72
CA GLN A 248 4.48 21.22 15.25
C GLN A 248 3.59 20.84 16.44
N THR A 249 3.34 21.77 17.36
CA THR A 249 2.42 21.53 18.49
C THR A 249 1.00 21.28 17.99
N ALA A 250 0.50 22.11 17.06
CA ALA A 250 -0.83 21.94 16.47
C ALA A 250 -0.98 20.62 15.71
N LEU A 251 0.05 20.19 14.99
CA LEU A 251 0.09 18.91 14.26
C LEU A 251 0.03 17.72 15.22
N ILE A 252 0.85 17.69 16.27
CA ILE A 252 0.82 16.65 17.30
C ILE A 252 -0.55 16.61 18.01
N SER A 253 -1.11 17.79 18.30
CA SER A 253 -2.47 17.90 18.88
C SER A 253 -3.59 17.51 17.91
N ALA A 254 -3.37 17.54 16.59
CA ALA A 254 -4.32 17.03 15.60
C ALA A 254 -4.19 15.51 15.41
N GLN A 255 -2.96 14.98 15.40
CA GLN A 255 -2.67 13.55 15.35
C GLN A 255 -3.31 12.81 16.54
N ARG A 256 -3.06 13.27 17.77
CA ARG A 256 -3.68 12.70 18.99
C ARG A 256 -5.21 12.70 18.96
N ARG A 257 -5.83 13.75 18.40
CA ARG A 257 -7.29 13.80 18.25
C ARG A 257 -7.81 12.80 17.21
N ARG A 258 -7.06 12.54 16.13
CA ARG A 258 -7.40 11.47 15.17
C ARG A 258 -7.28 10.10 15.81
N GLU A 259 -6.19 9.84 16.55
CA GLU A 259 -5.99 8.60 17.32
C GLU A 259 -7.13 8.35 18.32
N GLN A 260 -7.63 9.41 18.98
CA GLN A 260 -8.77 9.35 19.91
C GLN A 260 -10.16 9.25 19.27
N HIS A 261 -10.28 9.43 17.95
CA HIS A 261 -11.54 9.32 17.20
C HIS A 261 -11.63 8.04 16.35
N VAL A 262 -10.57 7.22 16.35
CA VAL A 262 -10.45 5.95 15.61
C VAL A 262 -10.44 4.74 16.56
N ALA A 263 -10.57 4.99 17.88
CA ALA A 263 -10.63 4.01 18.96
C ALA A 263 -11.96 4.12 19.73
#